data_AF-A0AAJ2N202-F1
#
_entry.id   AF-A0AAJ2N202-F1
#
_cell.length_a   1.000
_cell.length_b   1.000
_cell.length_c   1.000
_cell.angle_alpha   90.00
_cell.angle_beta   90.00
_cell.angle_gamma   90.00
#
_symmetry.space_group_name_H-M   'P 1'
#
loop_
_entity.id
_entity.type
_entity.pdbx_description
1 polymer ?
#
loop_
_entity_poly.entity_id
_entity_poly.type
_entity_poly.pdbx_seq_one_letter_code
_entity_poly.pdbx_strand_id
1 'polypeptide(L)'
;MGVMNRFMNFLGLQEEEEIIEREKVVTDMNEQEVEAPNFDQRKSSKAANVVSIHSQKSSKMVLYEPRSYDEAQEIADHLRSRRSVIVNLQRVRKDQAFRIIDFLSGTVYALSGNISKVGGNIFVCTPEQVEIQGSITEILHDDYENMQTR
;
A
#
# COMPACT_ATOMS: atom_id res chain seq x y z
N MET A 1 33.92 23.33 20.12
CA MET A 1 32.70 24.15 20.00
C MET A 1 32.98 25.23 18.95
N GLY A 2 32.20 25.48 17.90
CA GLY A 2 30.89 24.94 17.54
C GLY A 2 30.82 24.73 16.02
N VAL A 3 30.45 23.51 15.65
CA VAL A 3 30.06 23.13 14.29
C VAL A 3 28.75 23.81 13.85
N MET A 4 28.14 24.65 14.69
CA MET A 4 26.87 25.31 14.40
C MET A 4 27.00 26.63 13.63
N ASN A 5 28.18 27.27 13.62
CA ASN A 5 28.36 28.56 12.93
C ASN A 5 28.51 28.44 11.40
N ARG A 6 28.77 27.23 10.88
CA ARG A 6 28.82 26.97 9.42
C ARG A 6 27.49 26.47 8.87
N PHE A 7 26.57 25.99 9.72
CA PHE A 7 25.22 25.63 9.29
C PHE A 7 24.34 26.87 9.06
N MET A 8 24.56 27.97 9.81
CA MET A 8 23.83 29.24 9.62
C MET A 8 24.25 30.04 8.39
N ASN A 9 25.43 29.78 7.81
CA ASN A 9 25.86 30.43 6.57
C ASN A 9 25.42 29.66 5.29
N PHE A 10 24.87 28.45 5.46
CA PHE A 10 24.39 27.61 4.35
C PHE A 10 22.86 27.67 4.18
N LEU A 11 22.09 27.86 5.26
CA LEU A 11 20.71 28.33 5.14
C LEU A 11 20.74 29.85 5.20
N GLY A 12 20.50 30.51 4.07
CA GLY A 12 20.39 31.98 3.96
C GLY A 12 19.22 32.56 4.76
N LEU A 13 19.33 32.52 6.08
CA LEU A 13 18.38 33.02 7.06
C LEU A 13 19.13 33.85 8.11
N GLN A 14 19.51 35.05 7.72
CA GLN A 14 19.52 36.26 8.56
C GLN A 14 19.35 37.42 7.57
N GLU A 15 18.09 37.79 7.35
CA GLU A 15 17.41 38.93 7.98
C GLU A 15 17.56 40.17 7.11
N GLU A 16 16.47 40.47 6.39
CA GLU A 16 16.12 41.83 5.99
C GLU A 16 16.02 42.68 7.27
N GLU A 17 16.66 43.85 7.31
CA GLU A 17 16.03 45.09 7.79
C GLU A 17 16.92 46.33 7.49
N GLU A 18 16.32 47.26 6.74
CA GLU A 18 16.41 48.72 6.80
C GLU A 18 17.75 49.49 6.66
N ILE A 19 18.00 49.94 5.41
CA ILE A 19 18.21 51.32 4.93
C ILE A 19 18.62 52.39 5.99
N ILE A 20 19.88 52.83 6.00
CA ILE A 20 20.29 54.22 6.35
C ILE A 20 21.48 54.66 5.47
N GLU A 21 21.43 55.92 5.02
CA GLU A 21 22.20 56.57 3.96
C GLU A 21 23.67 56.94 4.27
N ARG A 22 24.49 56.97 3.19
CA ARG A 22 25.63 57.85 2.84
C ARG A 22 26.87 57.94 3.77
N GLU A 23 28.02 57.53 3.25
CA GLU A 23 29.16 58.44 2.96
C GLU A 23 30.16 57.82 1.95
N LYS A 24 30.72 58.65 1.05
CA LYS A 24 31.65 58.28 -0.05
C LYS A 24 33.11 58.28 0.41
N VAL A 25 33.97 57.37 -0.07
CA VAL A 25 35.33 57.67 -0.59
C VAL A 25 35.81 56.60 -1.60
N VAL A 26 36.32 57.11 -2.72
CA VAL A 26 37.09 56.54 -3.86
C VAL A 26 38.24 55.60 -3.40
N THR A 27 38.72 54.58 -4.13
CA THR A 27 39.59 54.67 -5.31
C THR A 27 40.00 53.25 -5.78
N ASP A 28 40.22 53.15 -7.10
CA ASP A 28 41.24 52.35 -7.79
C ASP A 28 40.95 50.93 -8.34
N MET A 29 41.39 50.81 -9.59
CA MET A 29 41.25 49.70 -10.52
C MET A 29 42.36 48.66 -10.31
N ASN A 30 42.07 47.36 -10.49
CA ASN A 30 42.96 46.49 -11.27
C ASN A 30 42.29 45.17 -11.68
N GLU A 31 42.41 44.85 -12.96
CA GLU A 31 42.10 43.55 -13.58
C GLU A 31 43.18 42.52 -13.18
N GLN A 32 42.81 41.24 -13.04
CA GLN A 32 43.70 40.12 -13.38
C GLN A 32 42.95 38.77 -13.45
N GLU A 33 42.87 38.26 -14.68
CA GLU A 33 42.54 36.88 -15.04
C GLU A 33 43.57 35.91 -14.46
N VAL A 34 43.15 34.74 -13.93
CA VAL A 34 44.05 33.58 -13.87
C VAL A 34 43.29 32.26 -13.99
N GLU A 35 43.85 31.41 -14.85
CA GLU A 35 43.38 30.17 -15.45
C GLU A 35 43.16 29.00 -14.48
N ALA A 36 42.31 28.06 -14.91
CA ALA A 36 42.06 26.78 -14.27
C ALA A 36 43.26 25.82 -14.36
N PRO A 37 43.37 24.84 -13.44
CA PRO A 37 43.97 23.56 -13.75
C PRO A 37 42.91 22.47 -13.76
N ASN A 38 42.74 21.86 -14.94
CA ASN A 38 42.19 20.52 -15.07
C ASN A 38 43.06 19.56 -14.24
N PHE A 39 42.44 18.81 -13.32
CA PHE A 39 43.09 17.65 -12.73
C PHE A 39 42.35 16.38 -13.14
N ASP A 40 43.17 15.48 -13.67
CA ASP A 40 42.85 14.29 -14.42
C ASP A 40 41.93 13.28 -13.71
N GLN A 41 41.23 12.57 -14.60
CA GLN A 41 40.66 11.24 -14.42
C GLN A 41 41.52 10.33 -13.52
N ARG A 42 40.85 9.58 -12.63
CA ARG A 42 40.93 8.10 -12.55
C ARG A 42 40.39 7.59 -11.21
N LYS A 43 39.30 6.83 -11.26
CA LYS A 43 39.29 5.36 -11.07
C LYS A 43 37.93 4.86 -10.60
N SER A 44 37.38 3.94 -11.39
CA SER A 44 36.83 2.67 -10.92
C SER A 44 35.95 2.72 -9.69
N SER A 45 34.69 3.10 -9.87
CA SER A 45 33.61 2.49 -9.10
C SER A 45 32.84 1.62 -10.08
N LYS A 46 33.09 0.30 -9.95
CA LYS A 46 32.23 -0.78 -10.45
C LYS A 46 30.81 -0.27 -10.60
N ALA A 47 30.26 -0.37 -11.81
CA ALA A 47 28.86 -0.10 -12.09
C ALA A 47 28.03 -0.74 -10.97
N ALA A 48 27.60 0.09 -10.02
CA ALA A 48 26.66 -0.30 -9.01
C ALA A 48 25.42 -0.68 -9.82
N ASN A 49 25.17 -1.98 -9.95
CA ASN A 49 23.99 -2.47 -10.61
C ASN A 49 22.83 -2.15 -9.65
N VAL A 50 22.38 -0.90 -9.69
CA VAL A 50 21.28 -0.39 -8.89
C VAL A 50 20.02 -0.99 -9.48
N VAL A 51 19.68 -2.20 -9.03
CA VAL A 51 18.40 -2.81 -9.35
C VAL A 51 17.37 -2.02 -8.56
N SER A 52 16.49 -1.26 -9.24
CA SER A 52 15.38 -0.61 -8.56
C SER A 52 14.54 -1.70 -7.91
N ILE A 53 14.53 -1.77 -6.58
CA ILE A 53 13.56 -2.60 -5.87
C ILE A 53 12.22 -1.89 -6.08
N HIS A 54 11.55 -2.23 -7.18
CA HIS A 54 10.12 -2.00 -7.32
C HIS A 54 9.53 -2.57 -6.04
N SER A 55 9.00 -1.70 -5.19
CA SER A 55 8.32 -2.09 -3.96
C SER A 55 7.22 -3.06 -4.36
N GLN A 56 7.49 -4.36 -4.26
CA GLN A 56 6.51 -5.39 -4.53
C GLN A 56 5.43 -5.15 -3.49
N LYS A 57 4.29 -4.60 -3.91
CA LYS A 57 3.13 -4.38 -3.05
C LYS A 57 2.80 -5.74 -2.44
N SER A 58 3.05 -5.89 -1.15
CA SER A 58 2.75 -7.11 -0.42
C SER A 58 1.23 -7.28 -0.37
N SER A 59 0.69 -8.18 -1.17
CA SER A 59 -0.73 -8.53 -1.14
C SER A 59 -1.04 -9.18 0.20
N LYS A 60 -1.92 -8.55 1.01
CA LYS A 60 -2.33 -9.08 2.31
C LYS A 60 -3.68 -9.78 2.17
N MET A 61 -3.77 -10.99 2.72
CA MET A 61 -5.00 -11.77 2.81
C MET A 61 -5.39 -11.94 4.27
N VAL A 62 -6.69 -11.93 4.55
CA VAL A 62 -7.26 -12.07 5.89
C VAL A 62 -8.05 -13.37 5.96
N LEU A 63 -7.88 -14.13 7.05
CA LEU A 63 -8.73 -15.26 7.39
C LEU A 63 -9.74 -14.78 8.43
N TYR A 64 -11.02 -15.06 8.20
CA TYR A 64 -12.10 -14.61 9.05
C TYR A 64 -13.11 -15.74 9.28
N GLU A 65 -13.49 -15.96 10.53
CA GLU A 65 -14.43 -17.01 10.94
C GLU A 65 -15.56 -16.36 11.76
N PRO A 66 -16.61 -15.84 11.10
CA PRO A 66 -17.68 -15.13 11.79
C PRO A 66 -18.49 -16.08 12.68
N ARG A 67 -19.10 -15.53 13.73
CA ARG A 67 -20.06 -16.25 14.60
C ARG A 67 -21.50 -15.76 14.42
N SER A 68 -21.66 -14.56 13.88
CA SER A 68 -22.95 -13.88 13.71
C SER A 68 -23.02 -13.14 12.38
N TYR A 69 -24.21 -12.70 12.00
CA TYR A 69 -24.43 -11.93 10.77
C TYR A 69 -23.77 -10.55 10.80
N ASP A 70 -23.74 -9.90 11.98
CA ASP A 70 -23.27 -8.52 12.12
C ASP A 70 -21.77 -8.38 11.78
N GLU A 71 -21.00 -9.44 12.01
CA GLU A 71 -19.57 -9.54 11.67
C GLU A 71 -19.30 -9.49 10.15
N ALA A 72 -20.32 -9.66 9.30
CA ALA A 72 -20.15 -9.53 7.86
C ALA A 72 -19.71 -8.11 7.44
N GLN A 73 -20.02 -7.09 8.25
CA GLN A 73 -19.58 -5.72 8.01
C GLN A 73 -18.06 -5.58 8.10
N GLU A 74 -17.41 -6.27 9.04
CA GLU A 74 -15.94 -6.24 9.17
C GLU A 74 -15.27 -6.84 7.93
N ILE A 75 -15.84 -7.92 7.38
CA ILE A 75 -15.37 -8.53 6.12
C ILE A 75 -15.47 -7.53 4.97
N ALA A 76 -16.56 -6.77 4.88
CA ALA A 76 -16.72 -5.71 3.89
C ALA A 76 -15.66 -4.61 4.02
N ASP A 77 -15.31 -4.21 5.25
CA ASP A 77 -14.25 -3.22 5.50
C ASP A 77 -12.87 -3.71 5.08
N HIS A 78 -12.59 -5.01 5.25
CA HIS A 78 -11.37 -5.62 4.73
C HIS A 78 -11.31 -5.57 3.20
N LEU A 79 -12.42 -5.89 2.51
CA LEU A 79 -12.52 -5.83 1.06
C LEU A 79 -12.36 -4.41 0.54
N ARG A 80 -13.00 -3.42 1.19
CA ARG A 80 -12.85 -2.00 0.89
C ARG A 80 -11.41 -1.50 1.05
N SER A 81 -10.67 -2.09 1.99
CA SER A 81 -9.23 -1.84 2.19
C SER A 81 -8.33 -2.56 1.17
N ARG A 82 -8.91 -3.14 0.11
CA ARG A 82 -8.22 -3.91 -0.94
C ARG A 82 -7.47 -5.14 -0.41
N ARG A 83 -8.04 -5.81 0.60
CA ARG A 83 -7.52 -7.09 1.12
C ARG A 83 -8.51 -8.19 0.80
N SER A 84 -8.02 -9.31 0.27
CA SER A 84 -8.83 -10.51 0.07
C SER A 84 -9.14 -11.16 1.42
N VAL A 85 -10.31 -11.77 1.53
CA VAL A 85 -10.77 -12.42 2.77
C VAL A 85 -11.21 -13.85 2.49
N ILE A 86 -10.68 -14.80 3.25
CA ILE A 86 -11.20 -16.16 3.33
C ILE A 86 -12.19 -16.20 4.49
N VAL A 87 -13.44 -16.55 4.20
CA VAL A 87 -14.56 -16.56 5.14
C VAL A 87 -14.95 -18.01 5.44
N ASN A 88 -14.79 -18.44 6.68
CA ASN A 88 -15.23 -19.76 7.14
C ASN A 88 -16.56 -19.66 7.90
N LEU A 89 -17.65 -20.12 7.27
CA LEU A 89 -19.00 -20.08 7.82
C LEU A 89 -19.39 -21.37 8.58
N GLN A 90 -18.45 -22.28 8.87
CA GLN A 90 -18.74 -23.54 9.55
C GLN A 90 -19.34 -23.38 10.96
N ARG A 91 -19.05 -22.26 11.65
CA ARG A 91 -19.60 -21.94 12.96
C ARG A 91 -20.86 -21.07 12.93
N VAL A 92 -21.35 -20.73 11.73
CA VAL A 92 -22.56 -19.95 11.54
C VAL A 92 -23.72 -20.90 11.23
N ARG A 93 -24.90 -20.61 11.77
CA ARG A 93 -26.11 -21.36 11.44
C ARG A 93 -26.45 -21.20 9.95
N LYS A 94 -27.02 -22.23 9.31
CA LYS A 94 -27.34 -22.22 7.87
C LYS A 94 -28.14 -20.98 7.44
N ASP A 95 -29.14 -20.57 8.23
CA ASP A 95 -29.97 -19.38 7.96
C ASP A 95 -29.15 -18.08 7.92
N GLN A 96 -28.21 -17.91 8.85
CA GLN A 96 -27.37 -16.73 8.90
C GLN A 96 -26.25 -16.79 7.85
N ALA A 97 -25.72 -17.98 7.54
CA ALA A 97 -24.70 -18.17 6.53
C ALA A 97 -25.17 -17.67 5.15
N PHE A 98 -26.39 -18.02 4.72
CA PHE A 98 -26.96 -17.50 3.47
C PHE A 98 -27.08 -15.98 3.47
N ARG A 99 -27.52 -15.38 4.59
CA ARG A 99 -27.63 -13.91 4.70
C ARG A 99 -26.26 -13.22 4.60
N ILE A 100 -25.22 -13.82 5.22
CA ILE A 100 -23.85 -13.33 5.12
C ILE A 100 -23.38 -13.41 3.66
N ILE A 101 -23.62 -14.53 2.98
CA ILE A 101 -23.24 -14.71 1.57
C ILE A 101 -23.95 -13.68 0.67
N ASP A 102 -25.24 -13.44 0.86
CA ASP A 102 -25.99 -12.43 0.09
C ASP A 102 -25.44 -11.03 0.32
N PHE A 103 -25.14 -10.67 1.59
CA PHE A 103 -24.54 -9.39 1.92
C PHE A 103 -23.16 -9.21 1.29
N LEU A 104 -22.31 -10.24 1.38
CA LEU A 104 -20.98 -10.21 0.78
C LEU A 104 -21.04 -10.20 -0.74
N SER A 105 -21.99 -10.92 -1.35
CA SER A 105 -22.23 -10.91 -2.80
C SER A 105 -22.61 -9.50 -3.29
N GLY A 106 -23.49 -8.81 -2.57
CA GLY A 106 -23.81 -7.41 -2.85
C GLY A 106 -22.60 -6.48 -2.66
N THR A 107 -21.79 -6.73 -1.63
CA THR A 107 -20.58 -5.95 -1.33
C THR A 107 -19.51 -6.10 -2.42
N VAL A 108 -19.17 -7.33 -2.81
CA VAL A 108 -18.18 -7.56 -3.86
C VAL A 108 -18.68 -7.05 -5.21
N TYR A 109 -19.98 -7.18 -5.50
CA TYR A 109 -20.58 -6.60 -6.70
C TYR A 109 -20.38 -5.08 -6.75
N ALA A 110 -20.64 -4.37 -5.65
CA ALA A 110 -20.44 -2.93 -5.56
C ALA A 110 -18.96 -2.51 -5.66
N LEU A 111 -18.03 -3.40 -5.28
CA LEU A 111 -16.59 -3.15 -5.32
C LEU A 111 -15.89 -3.74 -6.56
N SER A 112 -16.65 -4.22 -7.56
CA SER A 112 -16.13 -4.92 -8.75
C SER A 112 -15.19 -6.09 -8.39
N GLY A 113 -15.46 -6.73 -7.25
CA GLY A 113 -14.73 -7.90 -6.74
C GLY A 113 -15.36 -9.22 -7.17
N ASN A 114 -14.88 -10.31 -6.57
CA ASN A 114 -15.39 -11.66 -6.82
C ASN A 114 -15.64 -12.39 -5.49
N ILE A 115 -16.65 -13.26 -5.46
CA ILE A 115 -16.88 -14.23 -4.40
C ILE A 115 -16.92 -15.63 -5.00
N SER A 116 -16.14 -16.55 -4.43
CA SER A 116 -16.03 -17.93 -4.90
C SER A 116 -16.07 -18.90 -3.73
N LYS A 117 -16.88 -19.96 -3.84
CA LYS A 117 -16.91 -21.06 -2.87
C LYS A 117 -15.70 -21.95 -3.10
N VAL A 118 -14.97 -22.27 -2.02
CA VAL A 118 -13.75 -23.10 -2.09
C VAL A 118 -13.85 -24.40 -1.29
N GLY A 119 -14.91 -24.57 -0.50
CA GLY A 119 -15.15 -25.81 0.25
C GLY A 119 -16.43 -25.74 1.07
N GLY A 120 -16.63 -26.75 1.94
CA GLY A 120 -17.80 -26.88 2.80
C GLY A 120 -17.96 -25.67 3.74
N ASN A 121 -18.84 -24.75 3.35
CA ASN A 121 -19.08 -23.46 4.00
C ASN A 121 -17.86 -22.52 4.06
N ILE A 122 -16.91 -22.64 3.12
CA ILE A 122 -15.76 -21.73 3.03
C ILE A 122 -15.82 -20.95 1.71
N PHE A 123 -15.70 -19.64 1.82
CA PHE A 123 -15.79 -18.70 0.71
C PHE A 123 -14.54 -17.82 0.65
N VAL A 124 -14.15 -17.44 -0.55
CA VAL A 124 -13.10 -16.46 -0.80
C VAL A 124 -13.74 -15.24 -1.42
N CYS A 125 -13.52 -14.09 -0.80
CA CYS A 125 -13.93 -12.78 -1.32
C CYS A 125 -12.68 -12.01 -1.74
N THR A 126 -12.63 -11.56 -2.98
CA THR A 126 -11.51 -10.78 -3.51
C THR A 126 -11.99 -9.40 -3.98
N PRO A 127 -11.19 -8.34 -3.77
CA PRO A 127 -11.42 -7.06 -4.43
C PRO A 127 -11.00 -7.13 -5.90
N GLU A 128 -11.33 -6.09 -6.69
CA GLU A 128 -11.05 -5.98 -8.13
C GLU A 128 -9.59 -6.29 -8.53
N GLN A 129 -8.61 -6.00 -7.66
CA GLN A 129 -7.19 -6.15 -7.99
C GLN A 129 -6.68 -7.59 -7.92
N VAL A 130 -7.50 -8.55 -7.46
CA VAL A 130 -7.09 -9.94 -7.24
C VAL A 130 -7.94 -10.86 -8.10
N GLU A 131 -7.28 -11.51 -9.06
CA GLU A 131 -7.89 -12.50 -9.95
C GLU A 131 -7.83 -13.91 -9.33
N ILE A 132 -8.93 -14.65 -9.45
CA ILE A 132 -9.03 -16.06 -9.02
C ILE A 132 -8.90 -16.94 -10.26
N GLN A 133 -7.94 -17.88 -10.25
CA GLN A 133 -7.76 -18.85 -11.33
C GLN A 133 -8.11 -20.26 -10.85
N GLY A 134 -8.75 -21.03 -11.74
CA GLY A 134 -9.22 -22.38 -11.45
C GLY A 134 -10.63 -22.42 -10.84
N SER A 135 -11.12 -23.63 -10.56
CA SER A 135 -12.40 -23.85 -9.91
C SER A 135 -12.33 -25.12 -9.06
N ILE A 136 -13.09 -25.14 -7.96
CA ILE A 136 -13.23 -26.32 -7.10
C ILE A 136 -14.62 -26.90 -7.39
N THR A 137 -14.64 -28.09 -8.00
CA THR A 137 -15.89 -28.80 -8.27
C THR A 137 -16.46 -29.32 -6.96
N GLU A 138 -17.69 -28.91 -6.64
CA GLU A 138 -18.40 -29.41 -5.49
C GLU A 138 -18.96 -30.80 -5.80
N ILE A 139 -18.40 -31.85 -5.19
CA ILE A 139 -19.04 -33.17 -5.19
C ILE A 139 -20.26 -33.03 -4.29
N LEU A 140 -21.45 -33.04 -4.88
CA LEU A 140 -22.77 -32.99 -4.22
C LEU A 140 -22.83 -33.93 -3.00
N HIS A 141 -22.42 -33.46 -1.83
CA HIS A 141 -22.61 -34.15 -0.55
C HIS A 141 -23.81 -33.57 0.22
N ASP A 142 -24.30 -32.39 -0.17
CA ASP A 142 -25.41 -31.71 0.52
C ASP A 142 -26.79 -32.33 0.21
N ASP A 143 -26.92 -33.13 -0.85
CA ASP A 143 -28.19 -33.81 -1.20
C ASP A 143 -28.43 -35.12 -0.42
N TYR A 144 -27.39 -35.75 0.14
CA TYR A 144 -27.53 -37.02 0.87
C TYR A 144 -28.02 -36.85 2.32
N GLU A 145 -27.67 -35.74 2.98
CA GLU A 145 -28.12 -35.45 4.35
C GLU A 145 -29.60 -34.98 4.40
N ASN A 146 -30.07 -34.31 3.35
CA ASN A 146 -31.45 -33.83 3.25
C ASN A 146 -32.46 -34.93 2.85
N MET A 147 -32.00 -36.09 2.39
CA MET A 147 -32.85 -37.25 2.07
C MET A 147 -33.03 -38.24 3.23
N GLN A 148 -32.20 -38.18 4.29
CA GLN A 148 -32.34 -39.08 5.46
C GLN A 148 -33.25 -38.50 6.56
N THR A 149 -33.68 -37.25 6.45
CA THR A 149 -34.51 -36.56 7.46
C THR A 149 -35.92 -36.22 6.99
N ARG A 150 -36.41 -36.89 5.92
CA ARG A 150 -37.82 -36.83 5.51
C ARG A 150 -38.50 -38.19 5.62
#